data_AF-A0AAQ3RBM8-F1
#
_entry.id   AF-A0AAQ3RBM8-F1
#
_cell.length_a   1.000
_cell.length_b   1.000
_cell.length_c   1.000
_cell.angle_alpha   90.00
_cell.angle_beta   90.00
_cell.angle_gamma   90.00
#
_symmetry.space_group_name_H-M   'P 1'
#
loop_
_entity.id
_entity.type
_entity.pdbx_description
1 polymer ?
#
loop_
_entity_poly.entity_id
_entity_poly.type
_entity_poly.pdbx_seq_one_letter_code
_entity_poly.pdbx_strand_id
1 'polypeptide(L)'
;MLLPPSTNGTKQEQNLHGMDKEFATFVGRPPQLCGKYCVTDLPLDVSEFIVTDSLESFEAAKAQLDSNGWSRAETLNPAYGQRVQYLLTMLREEVLELLLGPSLSDVSDKAKHLLSRLTQTWDSVPHREFEPSQLDSMRPHIRWIVLGTRLDYLYSQFLLFKLLISQSEEYRDNLIDTLHVILRLTMSNWKRNDSIYTRGIGLEWTLVFYAMPCASILALELFRHDRQLGQSPKLDRSAAIQDISLLISCCESLAKTGQSNNQIYKQAQRTFVQCLDQILNRSAGLPGSSGHQIRGTHSEGPLSWDPLDHCLAELYPEDPEWSAWLETFSMQVE
;
A
#
# COMPACT_ATOMS: atom_id res chain seq x y z
N MET A 1 -31.57 15.74 27.46
CA MET A 1 -31.55 14.45 26.75
C MET A 1 -31.06 14.77 25.34
N LEU A 2 -29.75 14.65 25.14
CA LEU A 2 -29.10 15.00 23.87
C LEU A 2 -29.43 13.92 22.86
N LEU A 3 -29.98 14.31 21.71
CA LEU A 3 -30.15 13.43 20.55
C LEU A 3 -28.78 12.83 20.19
N PRO A 4 -28.69 11.54 19.80
CA PRO A 4 -27.45 11.00 19.26
C PRO A 4 -27.08 11.78 17.99
N PRO A 5 -25.78 12.04 17.74
CA PRO A 5 -25.35 12.70 16.52
C PRO A 5 -25.80 11.88 15.31
N SER A 6 -26.24 12.56 14.25
CA SER A 6 -26.71 11.92 13.03
C SER A 6 -25.66 10.94 12.51
N THR A 7 -26.03 9.67 12.36
CA THR A 7 -25.19 8.57 11.87
C THR A 7 -24.56 8.82 10.49
N ASN A 8 -25.06 9.80 9.73
CA ASN A 8 -24.47 10.22 8.46
C ASN A 8 -23.22 11.09 8.62
N GLY A 9 -23.13 11.90 9.69
CA GLY A 9 -21.99 12.79 9.93
C GLY A 9 -20.73 12.03 10.32
N THR A 10 -20.86 11.05 11.22
CA THR A 10 -19.73 10.23 11.71
C THR A 10 -19.15 9.33 10.61
N LYS A 11 -19.99 8.75 9.74
CA LYS A 11 -19.52 8.00 8.56
C LYS A 11 -18.74 8.88 7.57
N GLN A 12 -19.16 10.13 7.39
CA GLN A 12 -18.52 11.07 6.49
C GLN A 12 -17.17 11.57 7.04
N GLU A 13 -17.09 11.80 8.35
CA GLU A 13 -15.85 12.18 9.06
C GLU A 13 -14.81 11.05 9.07
N GLN A 14 -15.23 9.80 9.32
CA GLN A 14 -14.36 8.61 9.24
C GLN A 14 -13.78 8.43 7.83
N ASN A 15 -14.61 8.62 6.80
CA ASN A 15 -14.16 8.54 5.41
C ASN A 15 -13.14 9.65 5.08
N LEU A 16 -13.38 10.87 5.54
CA LEU A 16 -12.47 11.99 5.29
C LEU A 16 -11.12 11.81 6.01
N HIS A 17 -11.12 11.30 7.25
CA HIS A 17 -9.90 10.96 7.97
C HIS A 17 -9.10 9.88 7.25
N GLY A 18 -9.74 8.81 6.76
CA GLY A 18 -9.11 7.77 5.93
C GLY A 18 -8.48 8.32 4.65
N MET A 19 -9.25 9.08 3.88
CA MET A 19 -8.78 9.70 2.63
C MET A 19 -7.56 10.60 2.86
N ASP A 20 -7.57 11.43 3.91
CA ASP A 20 -6.41 12.27 4.26
C ASP A 20 -5.13 11.44 4.42
N LYS A 21 -5.21 10.23 4.99
CA LYS A 21 -4.03 9.36 5.21
C LYS A 21 -3.60 8.71 3.90
N GLU A 22 -4.54 8.29 3.07
CA GLU A 22 -4.23 7.77 1.73
C GLU A 22 -3.52 8.83 0.88
N PHE A 23 -4.02 10.06 0.87
CA PHE A 23 -3.37 11.17 0.17
C PHE A 23 -2.02 11.52 0.76
N ALA A 24 -1.92 11.67 2.08
CA ALA A 24 -0.66 11.94 2.78
C ALA A 24 0.41 10.88 2.46
N THR A 25 -0.01 9.60 2.46
CA THR A 25 0.84 8.48 2.06
C THR A 25 1.32 8.61 0.62
N PHE A 26 0.42 8.96 -0.29
CA PHE A 26 0.73 9.05 -1.72
C PHE A 26 1.62 10.22 -2.08
N VAL A 27 1.41 11.39 -1.47
CA VAL A 27 2.18 12.61 -1.77
C VAL A 27 3.39 12.79 -0.87
N GLY A 28 3.64 11.87 0.08
CA GLY A 28 4.77 11.94 1.00
C GLY A 28 4.72 13.17 1.92
N ARG A 29 3.54 13.64 2.32
CA ARG A 29 3.38 14.83 3.17
C ARG A 29 2.64 14.48 4.46
N PRO A 30 2.89 15.22 5.55
CA PRO A 30 2.18 14.99 6.81
C PRO A 30 0.65 15.04 6.64
N PRO A 31 -0.10 14.12 7.26
CA PRO A 31 -1.57 14.16 7.29
C PRO A 31 -2.09 15.49 7.85
N GLN A 32 -3.17 16.02 7.26
CA GLN A 32 -3.74 17.30 7.69
C GLN A 32 -4.78 17.15 8.80
N LEU A 33 -5.45 16.00 8.87
CA LEU A 33 -6.48 15.73 9.86
C LEU A 33 -5.92 14.88 11.00
N CYS A 34 -5.56 15.48 12.13
CA CYS A 34 -5.06 14.68 13.25
C CYS A 34 -6.16 13.78 13.84
N GLY A 35 -5.88 12.48 13.97
CA GLY A 35 -6.79 11.48 14.52
C GLY A 35 -7.23 11.77 15.96
N LYS A 36 -6.46 12.57 16.70
CA LYS A 36 -6.84 13.06 18.04
C LYS A 36 -8.10 13.94 18.03
N TYR A 37 -8.43 14.53 16.89
CA TYR A 37 -9.65 15.33 16.70
C TYR A 37 -10.71 14.62 15.87
N CYS A 38 -10.36 13.51 15.20
CA CYS A 38 -11.31 12.65 14.48
C CYS A 38 -11.84 11.52 15.38
N VAL A 39 -12.34 11.89 16.56
CA VAL A 39 -12.82 10.93 17.56
C VAL A 39 -14.20 10.42 17.15
N THR A 40 -14.27 9.14 16.78
CA THR A 40 -15.51 8.44 16.50
C THR A 40 -15.47 7.08 17.18
N ASP A 41 -16.61 6.65 17.72
CA ASP A 41 -16.71 5.30 18.30
C ASP A 41 -16.58 4.27 17.18
N LEU A 42 -15.83 3.19 17.44
CA LEU A 42 -15.70 2.08 16.50
C LEU A 42 -17.10 1.49 16.24
N PRO A 43 -17.63 1.55 15.00
CA PRO A 43 -19.01 1.18 14.73
C PRO A 43 -19.21 -0.32 14.96
N LEU A 44 -20.30 -0.78 15.58
CA LEU A 44 -20.56 -2.22 15.75
C LEU A 44 -20.77 -2.91 14.39
N ASP A 45 -20.37 -4.19 14.26
CA ASP A 45 -20.58 -4.97 13.04
C ASP A 45 -22.03 -5.46 12.92
N VAL A 46 -22.92 -4.50 12.69
CA VAL A 46 -24.37 -4.69 12.58
C VAL A 46 -24.84 -4.11 11.25
N SER A 47 -25.79 -4.79 10.60
CA SER A 47 -26.40 -4.32 9.36
C SER A 47 -27.09 -2.97 9.56
N GLU A 48 -26.93 -2.06 8.59
CA GLU A 48 -27.55 -0.73 8.62
C GLU A 48 -29.08 -0.79 8.76
N PHE A 49 -29.71 -1.79 8.16
CA PHE A 49 -31.15 -2.01 8.28
C PHE A 49 -31.58 -2.27 9.72
N ILE A 50 -30.77 -3.00 10.49
CA ILE A 50 -31.03 -3.31 11.90
C ILE A 50 -30.83 -2.05 12.76
N VAL A 51 -29.82 -1.23 12.45
CA VAL A 51 -29.55 0.03 13.15
C VAL A 51 -30.74 1.00 13.06
N THR A 52 -31.46 0.99 11.94
CA THR A 52 -32.61 1.88 11.68
C THR A 52 -33.97 1.27 12.03
N ASP A 53 -34.01 0.03 12.51
CA ASP A 53 -35.23 -0.69 12.84
C ASP A 53 -35.71 -0.34 14.27
N SER A 54 -36.04 -1.32 15.10
CA SER A 54 -36.45 -1.14 16.49
C SER A 54 -35.27 -1.23 17.45
N LEU A 55 -35.39 -0.60 18.62
CA LEU A 55 -34.37 -0.68 19.68
C LEU A 55 -34.16 -2.14 20.13
N GLU A 56 -35.24 -2.92 20.19
CA GLU A 56 -35.21 -4.33 20.55
C GLU A 56 -34.41 -5.16 19.54
N SER A 57 -34.62 -4.91 18.24
CA SER A 57 -33.89 -5.56 17.15
C SER A 57 -32.39 -5.23 17.20
N PHE A 58 -32.07 -3.96 17.46
CA PHE A 58 -30.68 -3.51 17.60
C PHE A 58 -29.98 -4.14 18.81
N GLU A 59 -30.58 -4.13 20.00
CA GLU A 59 -30.00 -4.74 21.20
C GLU A 59 -29.86 -6.27 21.06
N ALA A 60 -30.82 -6.93 20.40
CA ALA A 60 -30.73 -8.35 20.09
C ALA A 60 -29.56 -8.69 19.13
N ALA A 61 -29.34 -7.86 18.12
CA ALA A 61 -28.21 -8.01 17.20
C ALA A 61 -26.87 -7.75 17.90
N LYS A 62 -26.80 -6.70 18.74
CA LYS A 62 -25.63 -6.37 19.56
C LYS A 62 -25.26 -7.50 20.52
N ALA A 63 -26.24 -8.18 21.11
CA ALA A 63 -26.00 -9.31 21.99
C ALA A 63 -25.37 -10.54 21.30
N GLN A 64 -25.43 -10.62 19.97
CA GLN A 64 -24.86 -11.72 19.19
C GLN A 64 -23.42 -11.47 18.74
N LEU A 65 -22.90 -10.25 18.95
CA LEU A 65 -21.54 -9.90 18.59
C LEU A 65 -20.52 -10.62 19.48
N ASP A 66 -19.28 -10.70 19.02
CA ASP A 66 -18.17 -11.11 19.87
C ASP A 66 -17.73 -9.98 20.83
N SER A 67 -16.73 -10.27 21.67
CA SER A 67 -16.20 -9.29 22.64
C SER A 67 -15.58 -8.05 22.00
N ASN A 68 -15.21 -8.13 20.72
CA ASN A 68 -14.62 -7.02 19.97
C ASN A 68 -15.69 -6.27 19.14
N GLY A 69 -16.95 -6.72 19.14
CA GLY A 69 -18.05 -6.13 18.40
C GLY A 69 -18.17 -6.61 16.94
N TRP A 70 -17.54 -7.73 16.58
CA TRP A 70 -17.68 -8.38 15.27
C TRP A 70 -18.90 -9.28 15.19
N SER A 71 -19.49 -9.37 14.00
CA SER A 71 -20.56 -10.30 13.71
C SER A 71 -20.01 -11.71 13.62
N ARG A 72 -20.77 -12.67 14.17
CA ARG A 72 -20.48 -14.10 14.01
C ARG A 72 -21.11 -14.70 12.75
N ALA A 73 -21.83 -13.88 11.98
CA ALA A 73 -22.45 -14.32 10.74
C ALA A 73 -21.39 -14.59 9.66
N GLU A 74 -21.70 -15.54 8.77
CA GLU A 74 -20.87 -15.80 7.58
C GLU A 74 -20.99 -14.68 6.53
N THR A 75 -22.05 -13.87 6.61
CA THR A 75 -22.29 -12.76 5.69
C THR A 75 -21.65 -11.47 6.20
N LEU A 76 -20.83 -10.82 5.36
CA LEU A 76 -20.23 -9.53 5.68
C LEU A 76 -21.26 -8.39 5.64
N ASN A 77 -21.38 -7.66 6.75
CA ASN A 77 -22.15 -6.41 6.79
C ASN A 77 -21.32 -5.26 6.18
N PRO A 78 -21.94 -4.19 5.65
CA PRO A 78 -21.22 -2.98 5.24
C PRO A 78 -20.36 -2.37 6.37
N ALA A 79 -20.81 -2.51 7.62
CA ALA A 79 -20.08 -2.07 8.80
C ALA A 79 -18.71 -2.75 8.96
N TYR A 80 -18.52 -3.97 8.44
CA TYR A 80 -17.24 -4.67 8.42
C TYR A 80 -16.12 -3.80 7.82
N GLY A 81 -16.36 -3.28 6.62
CA GLY A 81 -15.36 -2.46 5.92
C GLY A 81 -14.99 -1.20 6.68
N GLN A 82 -15.99 -0.50 7.21
CA GLN A 82 -15.80 0.72 7.99
C GLN A 82 -15.00 0.47 9.27
N ARG A 83 -15.28 -0.63 9.97
CA ARG A 83 -14.54 -1.03 11.17
C ARG A 83 -13.07 -1.30 10.85
N VAL A 84 -12.80 -2.12 9.84
CA VAL A 84 -11.43 -2.47 9.48
C VAL A 84 -10.67 -1.24 8.99
N GLN A 85 -11.28 -0.42 8.13
CA GLN A 85 -10.67 0.82 7.65
C GLN A 85 -10.30 1.74 8.82
N TYR A 86 -11.22 1.99 9.76
CA TYR A 86 -10.94 2.83 10.92
C TYR A 86 -9.72 2.34 11.72
N LEU A 87 -9.68 1.04 12.05
CA LEU A 87 -8.58 0.44 12.80
C LEU A 87 -7.24 0.58 12.07
N LEU A 88 -7.23 0.32 10.76
CA LEU A 88 -6.01 0.41 9.95
C LEU A 88 -5.58 1.85 9.69
N THR A 89 -6.51 2.79 9.51
CA THR A 89 -6.22 4.21 9.30
C THR A 89 -5.55 4.83 10.53
N MET A 90 -6.01 4.50 11.73
CA MET A 90 -5.36 4.98 12.96
C MET A 90 -3.90 4.50 13.05
N LEU A 91 -3.65 3.24 12.73
CA LEU A 91 -2.29 2.70 12.67
C LEU A 91 -1.49 3.33 11.54
N ARG A 92 -2.10 3.58 10.37
CA ARG A 92 -1.45 4.26 9.24
C ARG A 92 -1.01 5.67 9.61
N GLU A 93 -1.81 6.40 10.39
CA GLU A 93 -1.42 7.73 10.87
C GLU A 93 -0.15 7.66 11.73
N GLU A 94 -0.07 6.71 12.67
CA GLU A 94 1.15 6.48 13.46
C GLU A 94 2.35 6.08 12.58
N VAL A 95 2.12 5.26 11.54
CA VAL A 95 3.16 4.89 10.56
C VAL A 95 3.68 6.13 9.86
N LEU A 96 2.79 7.01 9.38
CA LEU A 96 3.17 8.27 8.73
C LEU A 96 3.88 9.24 9.68
N GLU A 97 3.51 9.27 10.97
CA GLU A 97 4.21 10.06 11.98
C GLU A 97 5.66 9.58 12.18
N LEU A 98 5.91 8.27 12.18
CA LEU A 98 7.29 7.74 12.25
C LEU A 98 8.11 8.03 11.00
N LEU A 99 7.46 8.01 9.85
CA LEU A 99 8.07 8.13 8.54
C LEU A 99 8.42 9.57 8.16
N LEU A 100 7.53 10.51 8.49
CA LEU A 100 7.63 11.93 8.12
C LEU A 100 7.98 12.82 9.32
N GLY A 101 7.96 12.26 10.53
CA GLY A 101 8.34 12.93 11.75
C GLY A 101 9.85 13.10 11.90
N PRO A 102 10.29 13.81 12.95
CA PRO A 102 11.70 14.02 13.20
C PRO A 102 12.43 12.69 13.42
N SER A 103 13.67 12.60 12.92
CA SER A 103 14.54 11.44 13.15
C SER A 103 14.85 11.30 14.64
N LEU A 104 14.29 10.27 15.28
CA LEU A 104 14.52 9.93 16.68
C LEU A 104 15.38 8.67 16.78
N SER A 105 16.15 8.55 17.86
CA SER A 105 17.01 7.37 18.09
C SER A 105 16.26 6.05 18.26
N ASP A 106 14.95 6.09 18.50
CA ASP A 106 14.09 4.94 18.81
C ASP A 106 13.13 4.56 17.66
N VAL A 107 13.32 5.11 16.46
CA VAL A 107 12.46 4.87 15.28
C VAL A 107 12.34 3.38 14.95
N SER A 108 13.42 2.61 15.04
CA SER A 108 13.40 1.16 14.77
C SER A 108 12.51 0.39 15.75
N ASP A 109 12.65 0.65 17.05
CA ASP A 109 11.88 -0.04 18.09
C ASP A 109 10.41 0.33 18.01
N LYS A 110 10.10 1.60 17.74
CA LYS A 110 8.74 2.07 17.47
C LYS A 110 8.13 1.40 16.25
N ALA A 111 8.89 1.28 15.16
CA ALA A 111 8.44 0.61 13.94
C ALA A 111 8.15 -0.89 14.17
N LYS A 112 9.00 -1.60 14.92
CA LYS A 112 8.76 -3.01 15.30
C LYS A 112 7.52 -3.17 16.17
N HIS A 113 7.35 -2.29 17.16
CA HIS A 113 6.16 -2.29 18.01
C HIS A 113 4.89 -2.00 17.21
N LEU A 114 4.93 -1.03 16.29
CA LEU A 114 3.80 -0.69 15.43
C LEU A 114 3.47 -1.81 14.44
N LEU A 115 4.48 -2.49 13.89
CA LEU A 115 4.31 -3.67 13.05
C LEU A 115 3.60 -4.80 13.81
N SER A 116 4.02 -5.07 15.06
CA SER A 116 3.37 -6.07 15.92
C SER A 116 1.90 -5.73 16.18
N ARG A 117 1.60 -4.47 16.49
CA ARG A 117 0.21 -3.99 16.68
C ARG A 117 -0.62 -4.09 15.40
N LEU A 118 -0.04 -3.75 14.26
CA LEU A 118 -0.68 -3.85 12.95
C LEU A 118 -1.06 -5.30 12.64
N THR A 119 -0.13 -6.24 12.82
CA THR A 119 -0.38 -7.67 12.64
C THR A 119 -1.44 -8.17 13.63
N GLN A 120 -1.34 -7.86 14.92
CA GLN A 120 -2.33 -8.26 15.91
C GLN A 120 -3.73 -7.71 15.60
N THR A 121 -3.81 -6.46 15.14
CA THR A 121 -5.08 -5.84 14.74
C THR A 121 -5.67 -6.58 13.55
N TRP A 122 -4.85 -6.87 12.53
CA TRP A 122 -5.30 -7.63 11.36
C TRP A 122 -5.73 -9.06 11.71
N ASP A 123 -5.01 -9.75 12.59
CA ASP A 123 -5.35 -11.09 13.05
C ASP A 123 -6.70 -11.13 13.79
N SER A 124 -7.08 -10.03 14.44
CA SER A 124 -8.38 -9.89 15.10
C SER A 124 -9.55 -9.67 14.13
N VAL A 125 -9.28 -9.35 12.86
CA VAL A 125 -10.31 -9.13 11.84
C VAL A 125 -10.86 -10.50 11.39
N PRO A 126 -12.18 -10.74 11.51
CA PRO A 126 -12.78 -11.96 11.02
C PRO A 126 -12.75 -11.99 9.49
N HIS A 127 -12.66 -13.19 8.91
CA HIS A 127 -12.71 -13.35 7.45
C HIS A 127 -11.62 -12.58 6.67
N ARG A 128 -10.49 -12.25 7.30
CA ARG A 128 -9.37 -11.53 6.66
C ARG A 128 -8.67 -12.30 5.53
N GLU A 129 -8.78 -13.63 5.57
CA GLU A 129 -8.20 -14.56 4.61
C GLU A 129 -9.31 -15.19 3.78
N PHE A 130 -9.63 -14.58 2.65
CA PHE A 130 -10.48 -15.19 1.64
C PHE A 130 -9.64 -15.82 0.54
N GLU A 131 -9.99 -17.05 0.17
CA GLU A 131 -9.46 -17.71 -1.00
C GLU A 131 -9.93 -17.01 -2.28
N PRO A 132 -9.14 -17.04 -3.38
CA PRO A 132 -9.52 -16.44 -4.66
C PRO A 132 -10.90 -16.89 -5.16
N SER A 133 -11.25 -18.16 -4.96
CA SER A 133 -12.56 -18.71 -5.35
C SER A 133 -13.72 -18.13 -4.55
N GLN A 134 -13.50 -17.84 -3.25
CA GLN A 134 -14.50 -17.20 -2.40
C GLN A 134 -14.72 -15.75 -2.86
N LEU A 135 -13.64 -15.02 -3.15
CA LEU A 135 -13.72 -13.66 -3.68
C LEU A 135 -14.48 -13.60 -5.01
N ASP A 136 -14.32 -14.61 -5.87
CA ASP A 136 -15.01 -14.68 -7.17
C ASP A 136 -16.54 -14.79 -7.04
N SER A 137 -17.01 -15.49 -6.00
CA SER A 137 -18.43 -15.64 -5.69
C SER A 137 -19.07 -14.39 -5.06
N MET A 138 -18.28 -13.45 -4.55
CA MET A 138 -18.78 -12.26 -3.86
C MET A 138 -19.32 -11.21 -4.83
N ARG A 139 -20.33 -10.45 -4.37
CA ARG A 139 -20.78 -9.23 -5.06
C ARG A 139 -19.61 -8.25 -5.24
N PRO A 140 -19.49 -7.53 -6.37
CA PRO A 140 -18.34 -6.66 -6.65
C PRO A 140 -18.01 -5.65 -5.54
N HIS A 141 -19.01 -5.02 -4.92
CA HIS A 141 -18.77 -4.06 -3.84
C HIS A 141 -18.25 -4.70 -2.54
N ILE A 142 -18.69 -5.92 -2.19
CA ILE A 142 -18.19 -6.63 -1.00
C ILE A 142 -16.74 -7.07 -1.24
N ARG A 143 -16.48 -7.62 -2.43
CA ARG A 143 -15.14 -7.99 -2.87
C ARG A 143 -14.20 -6.80 -2.83
N TRP A 144 -14.65 -5.63 -3.27
CA TRP A 144 -13.91 -4.38 -3.20
C TRP A 144 -13.53 -4.02 -1.75
N ILE A 145 -14.49 -4.04 -0.82
CA ILE A 145 -14.25 -3.74 0.60
C ILE A 145 -13.18 -4.69 1.19
N VAL A 146 -13.31 -5.98 0.93
CA VAL A 146 -12.38 -7.00 1.41
C VAL A 146 -10.98 -6.80 0.84
N LEU A 147 -10.87 -6.55 -0.47
CA LEU A 147 -9.59 -6.34 -1.13
C LEU A 147 -8.95 -5.01 -0.71
N GLY A 148 -9.72 -3.94 -0.61
CA GLY A 148 -9.26 -2.62 -0.18
C GLY A 148 -8.67 -2.67 1.22
N THR A 149 -9.41 -3.24 2.18
CA THR A 149 -8.92 -3.40 3.56
C THR A 149 -7.66 -4.26 3.66
N ARG A 150 -7.54 -5.31 2.85
CA ARG A 150 -6.29 -6.09 2.76
C ARG A 150 -5.14 -5.29 2.17
N LEU A 151 -5.39 -4.46 1.16
CA LEU A 151 -4.39 -3.56 0.59
C LEU A 151 -3.95 -2.50 1.60
N ASP A 152 -4.87 -1.93 2.39
CA ASP A 152 -4.55 -0.99 3.47
C ASP A 152 -3.59 -1.60 4.49
N TYR A 153 -3.89 -2.82 4.93
CA TYR A 153 -3.04 -3.55 5.86
C TYR A 153 -1.64 -3.79 5.27
N LEU A 154 -1.58 -4.38 4.07
CA LEU A 154 -0.31 -4.71 3.41
C LEU A 154 0.52 -3.48 3.11
N TYR A 155 -0.11 -2.36 2.75
CA TYR A 155 0.62 -1.13 2.45
C TYR A 155 1.19 -0.49 3.71
N SER A 156 0.46 -0.49 4.83
CA SER A 156 1.01 -0.10 6.13
C SER A 156 2.21 -0.97 6.52
N GLN A 157 2.13 -2.27 6.26
CA GLN A 157 3.21 -3.22 6.51
C GLN A 157 4.43 -2.97 5.60
N PHE A 158 4.20 -2.71 4.30
CA PHE A 158 5.23 -2.30 3.35
C PHE A 158 5.99 -1.06 3.83
N LEU A 159 5.27 -0.02 4.25
CA LEU A 159 5.84 1.21 4.77
C LEU A 159 6.74 0.95 6.00
N LEU A 160 6.31 0.08 6.91
CA LEU A 160 7.09 -0.31 8.08
C LEU A 160 8.32 -1.15 7.72
N PHE A 161 8.21 -2.12 6.82
CA PHE A 161 9.38 -2.88 6.35
C PHE A 161 10.40 -1.99 5.66
N LYS A 162 9.93 -1.02 4.88
CA LYS A 162 10.78 -0.01 4.26
C LYS A 162 11.55 0.81 5.29
N LEU A 163 10.93 1.15 6.42
CA LEU A 163 11.62 1.84 7.51
C LEU A 163 12.67 0.94 8.19
N LEU A 164 12.31 -0.32 8.42
CA LEU A 164 13.12 -1.29 9.16
C LEU A 164 14.34 -1.80 8.39
N ILE A 165 14.28 -1.88 7.05
CA ILE A 165 15.40 -2.36 6.22
C ILE A 165 16.67 -1.49 6.39
N SER A 166 16.51 -0.22 6.79
CA SER A 166 17.64 0.68 7.11
C SER A 166 18.53 0.16 8.24
N GLN A 167 17.98 -0.67 9.13
CA GLN A 167 18.65 -1.15 10.33
C GLN A 167 19.06 -2.62 10.23
N SER A 168 18.29 -3.42 9.49
CA SER A 168 18.48 -4.86 9.39
C SER A 168 18.00 -5.39 8.04
N GLU A 169 18.90 -6.03 7.32
CA GLU A 169 18.62 -6.69 6.04
C GLU A 169 17.64 -7.87 6.16
N GLU A 170 17.34 -8.34 7.37
CA GLU A 170 16.40 -9.44 7.61
C GLU A 170 14.97 -9.14 7.12
N TYR A 171 14.60 -7.85 7.05
CA TYR A 171 13.28 -7.41 6.61
C TYR A 171 13.15 -7.30 5.08
N ARG A 172 14.24 -7.45 4.32
CA ARG A 172 14.23 -7.30 2.86
C ARG A 172 13.34 -8.33 2.19
N ASP A 173 13.37 -9.58 2.64
CA ASP A 173 12.54 -10.64 2.08
C ASP A 173 11.06 -10.34 2.33
N ASN A 174 10.71 -9.94 3.57
CA ASN A 174 9.34 -9.56 3.91
C ASN A 174 8.85 -8.36 3.08
N LEU A 175 9.74 -7.39 2.81
CA LEU A 175 9.45 -6.27 1.93
C LEU A 175 9.11 -6.77 0.52
N ILE A 176 9.99 -7.55 -0.10
CA ILE A 176 9.84 -8.08 -1.47
C ILE A 176 8.56 -8.93 -1.58
N ASP A 177 8.31 -9.82 -0.63
CA ASP A 177 7.10 -10.63 -0.59
C ASP A 177 5.85 -9.77 -0.54
N THR A 178 5.85 -8.73 0.31
CA THR A 178 4.73 -7.80 0.45
C THR A 178 4.48 -7.03 -0.85
N LEU A 179 5.53 -6.56 -1.53
CA LEU A 179 5.42 -5.90 -2.84
C LEU A 179 4.75 -6.80 -3.87
N HIS A 180 5.20 -8.05 -4.00
CA HIS A 180 4.60 -9.02 -4.91
C HIS A 180 3.15 -9.32 -4.56
N VAL A 181 2.79 -9.41 -3.27
CA VAL A 181 1.40 -9.66 -2.86
C VAL A 181 0.51 -8.47 -3.21
N ILE A 182 0.94 -7.23 -2.95
CA ILE A 182 0.19 -6.02 -3.30
C ILE A 182 -0.04 -5.94 -4.81
N LEU A 183 1.01 -6.13 -5.60
CA LEU A 183 0.92 -6.11 -7.07
C LEU A 183 -0.06 -7.18 -7.56
N ARG A 184 0.11 -8.44 -7.14
CA ARG A 184 -0.77 -9.55 -7.53
C ARG A 184 -2.22 -9.29 -7.14
N LEU A 185 -2.49 -8.79 -5.94
CA LEU A 185 -3.85 -8.48 -5.48
C LEU A 185 -4.50 -7.43 -6.38
N THR A 186 -3.83 -6.30 -6.60
CA THR A 186 -4.35 -5.21 -7.44
C THR A 186 -4.58 -5.65 -8.89
N MET A 187 -3.61 -6.36 -9.49
CA MET A 187 -3.71 -6.82 -10.87
C MET A 187 -4.77 -7.92 -11.05
N SER A 188 -4.91 -8.82 -10.07
CA SER A 188 -5.92 -9.87 -10.12
C SER A 188 -7.34 -9.30 -9.97
N ASN A 189 -7.51 -8.21 -9.22
CA ASN A 189 -8.77 -7.48 -9.14
C ASN A 189 -9.07 -6.73 -10.44
N TRP A 190 -8.03 -6.21 -11.09
CA TRP A 190 -8.14 -5.56 -12.39
C TRP A 190 -8.64 -6.51 -13.49
N LYS A 191 -8.00 -7.68 -13.64
CA LYS A 191 -8.36 -8.70 -14.65
C LYS A 191 -9.81 -9.19 -14.54
N ARG A 192 -10.38 -9.16 -13.33
CA ARG A 192 -11.75 -9.65 -13.07
C ARG A 192 -12.83 -8.63 -13.40
N ASN A 193 -12.51 -7.35 -13.50
CA ASN A 193 -13.46 -6.26 -13.74
C ASN A 193 -13.46 -5.82 -15.22
N ASP A 194 -13.76 -6.76 -16.11
CA ASP A 194 -13.72 -6.54 -17.58
C ASP A 194 -14.87 -5.65 -18.11
N SER A 195 -15.92 -5.42 -17.31
CA SER A 195 -17.02 -4.53 -17.69
C SER A 195 -16.67 -3.07 -17.41
N ILE A 196 -16.73 -2.22 -18.45
CA ILE A 196 -16.51 -0.76 -18.40
C ILE A 196 -17.39 -0.09 -17.33
N TYR A 197 -18.59 -0.61 -17.05
CA TYR A 197 -19.50 -0.10 -16.04
C TYR A 197 -19.12 -0.48 -14.60
N THR A 198 -18.30 -1.51 -14.43
CA THR A 198 -17.86 -2.02 -13.11
C THR A 198 -16.44 -1.56 -12.77
N ARG A 199 -15.73 -0.93 -13.72
CA ARG A 199 -14.49 -0.20 -13.48
C ARG A 199 -14.82 1.12 -12.76
N GLY A 200 -15.20 1.01 -11.49
CA GLY A 200 -15.44 2.16 -10.63
C GLY A 200 -14.14 2.88 -10.29
N ILE A 201 -14.30 4.14 -9.84
CA ILE A 201 -13.22 5.01 -9.35
C ILE A 201 -12.27 4.24 -8.41
N GLY A 202 -12.75 3.34 -7.56
CA GLY A 202 -11.89 2.53 -6.68
C GLY A 202 -10.73 1.82 -7.38
N LEU A 203 -10.94 1.11 -8.49
CA LEU A 203 -9.88 0.30 -9.13
C LEU A 203 -8.71 1.15 -9.62
N GLU A 204 -9.02 2.31 -10.17
CA GLU A 204 -8.02 3.30 -10.59
C GLU A 204 -7.15 3.74 -9.41
N TRP A 205 -7.79 4.00 -8.26
CA TRP A 205 -7.09 4.40 -7.04
C TRP A 205 -6.21 3.26 -6.52
N THR A 206 -6.64 2.00 -6.59
CA THR A 206 -5.75 0.89 -6.17
C THR A 206 -4.48 0.78 -7.00
N LEU A 207 -4.53 1.11 -8.29
CA LEU A 207 -3.33 1.11 -9.12
C LEU A 207 -2.40 2.26 -8.75
N VAL A 208 -2.94 3.47 -8.65
CA VAL A 208 -2.17 4.69 -8.38
C VAL A 208 -1.57 4.71 -6.97
N PHE A 209 -2.36 4.39 -5.95
CA PHE A 209 -1.96 4.50 -4.54
C PHE A 209 -1.16 3.30 -4.03
N TYR A 210 -1.32 2.12 -4.64
CA TYR A 210 -0.72 0.88 -4.13
C TYR A 210 0.23 0.23 -5.13
N ALA A 211 -0.26 -0.09 -6.33
CA ALA A 211 0.52 -0.88 -7.28
C ALA A 211 1.71 -0.11 -7.86
N MET A 212 1.53 1.14 -8.31
CA MET A 212 2.61 1.91 -8.90
C MET A 212 3.75 2.16 -7.90
N PRO A 213 3.52 2.61 -6.65
CA PRO A 213 4.59 2.78 -5.68
C PRO A 213 5.33 1.48 -5.39
N CYS A 214 4.60 0.38 -5.23
CA CYS A 214 5.20 -0.94 -4.98
C CYS A 214 6.05 -1.41 -6.18
N ALA A 215 5.56 -1.24 -7.41
CA ALA A 215 6.32 -1.59 -8.61
C ALA A 215 7.60 -0.76 -8.74
N SER A 216 7.58 0.51 -8.34
CA SER A 216 8.77 1.36 -8.34
C SER A 216 9.85 0.87 -7.38
N ILE A 217 9.47 0.50 -6.15
CA ILE A 217 10.42 -0.09 -5.20
C ILE A 217 10.92 -1.46 -5.69
N LEU A 218 10.05 -2.27 -6.28
CA LEU A 218 10.44 -3.56 -6.84
C LEU A 218 11.40 -3.43 -8.02
N ALA A 219 11.18 -2.44 -8.90
CA ALA A 219 12.08 -2.11 -10.00
C ALA A 219 13.45 -1.64 -9.51
N LEU A 220 13.47 -0.88 -8.40
CA LEU A 220 14.69 -0.45 -7.74
C LEU A 220 15.46 -1.61 -7.12
N GLU A 221 14.78 -2.55 -6.45
CA GLU A 221 15.41 -3.78 -5.94
C GLU A 221 15.96 -4.65 -7.08
N LEU A 222 15.23 -4.76 -8.19
CA LEU A 222 15.71 -5.43 -9.41
C LEU A 222 17.00 -4.80 -9.95
N PHE A 223 17.06 -3.46 -10.00
CA PHE A 223 18.23 -2.74 -10.47
C PHE A 223 19.44 -2.90 -9.54
N ARG A 224 19.23 -2.84 -8.23
CA ARG A 224 20.29 -3.11 -7.23
C ARG A 224 20.86 -4.51 -7.38
N HIS A 225 19.97 -5.50 -7.53
CA HIS A 225 20.36 -6.89 -7.71
C HIS A 225 21.22 -7.09 -8.98
N ASP A 226 20.93 -6.34 -10.06
CA ASP A 226 21.72 -6.37 -11.29
C ASP A 226 23.13 -5.76 -11.11
N ARG A 227 23.25 -4.69 -10.30
CA ARG A 227 24.54 -4.04 -10.00
C ARG A 227 25.42 -4.87 -9.04
N GLN A 228 24.80 -5.53 -8.07
CA GLN A 228 25.49 -6.34 -7.07
C GLN A 228 25.61 -7.80 -7.56
N LEU A 229 26.39 -8.00 -8.64
CA LEU A 229 26.69 -9.31 -9.23
C LEU A 229 26.99 -10.37 -8.15
N GLY A 230 26.00 -11.21 -7.84
CA GLY A 230 26.18 -12.48 -7.12
C GLY A 230 26.10 -12.48 -5.59
N GLN A 231 25.56 -11.46 -4.91
CA GLN A 231 25.51 -11.44 -3.42
C GLN A 231 24.13 -11.28 -2.74
N SER A 232 23.00 -11.53 -3.42
CA SER A 232 21.72 -11.63 -2.70
C SER A 232 20.78 -12.67 -3.32
N PRO A 233 20.61 -13.87 -2.74
CA PRO A 233 20.01 -15.00 -3.45
C PRO A 233 18.47 -15.15 -3.30
N LYS A 234 17.67 -14.07 -3.19
CA LYS A 234 16.21 -14.24 -2.95
C LYS A 234 15.24 -13.44 -3.82
N LEU A 235 15.67 -12.41 -4.55
CA LEU A 235 14.77 -11.73 -5.48
C LEU A 235 14.55 -12.61 -6.72
N ASP A 236 13.33 -13.13 -6.91
CA ASP A 236 12.95 -13.78 -8.16
C ASP A 236 12.80 -12.73 -9.25
N ARG A 237 13.90 -12.53 -10.01
CA ARG A 237 13.97 -11.58 -11.11
C ARG A 237 12.85 -11.80 -12.13
N SER A 238 12.51 -13.05 -12.44
CA SER A 238 11.46 -13.37 -13.40
C SER A 238 10.09 -12.92 -12.88
N ALA A 239 9.77 -13.25 -11.62
CA ALA A 239 8.52 -12.83 -11.00
C ALA A 239 8.37 -11.30 -10.96
N ALA A 240 9.44 -10.59 -10.60
CA ALA A 240 9.41 -9.13 -10.52
C ALA A 240 9.24 -8.47 -11.90
N ILE A 241 9.93 -8.96 -12.94
CA ILE A 241 9.75 -8.49 -14.32
C ILE A 241 8.31 -8.76 -14.79
N GLN A 242 7.75 -9.93 -14.47
CA GLN A 242 6.39 -10.29 -14.85
C GLN A 242 5.35 -9.38 -14.17
N ASP A 243 5.51 -9.10 -12.88
CA ASP A 243 4.60 -8.21 -12.14
C ASP A 243 4.63 -6.78 -12.70
N ILE A 244 5.82 -6.23 -12.98
CA ILE A 244 5.94 -4.89 -13.58
C ILE A 244 5.38 -4.88 -15.00
N SER A 245 5.63 -5.92 -15.81
CA SER A 245 5.09 -6.05 -17.17
C SER A 245 3.57 -6.10 -17.19
N LEU A 246 2.97 -6.78 -16.20
CA LEU A 246 1.53 -6.84 -16.06
C LEU A 246 0.94 -5.48 -15.64
N LEU A 247 1.61 -4.74 -14.76
CA LEU A 247 1.25 -3.36 -14.42
C LEU A 247 1.29 -2.44 -15.65
N ILE A 248 2.36 -2.51 -16.47
CA ILE A 248 2.47 -1.75 -17.73
C ILE A 248 1.26 -2.01 -18.64
N SER A 249 0.88 -3.28 -18.80
CA SER A 249 -0.28 -3.68 -19.59
C SER A 249 -1.60 -3.10 -19.04
N CYS A 250 -1.75 -3.05 -17.70
CA CYS A 250 -2.88 -2.43 -17.04
C CYS A 250 -2.93 -0.92 -17.29
N CYS A 251 -1.80 -0.22 -17.15
CA CYS A 251 -1.68 1.22 -17.42
C CYS A 251 -2.04 1.55 -18.88
N GLU A 252 -1.57 0.73 -19.84
CA GLU A 252 -1.91 0.89 -21.25
C GLU A 252 -3.41 0.75 -21.50
N SER A 253 -4.04 -0.27 -20.90
CA SER A 253 -5.48 -0.50 -21.01
C SER A 253 -6.26 0.72 -20.49
N LEU A 254 -5.86 1.26 -19.34
CA LEU A 254 -6.48 2.45 -18.75
C LEU A 254 -6.30 3.71 -19.59
N ALA A 255 -5.09 3.95 -20.10
CA ALA A 255 -4.80 5.09 -20.95
C ALA A 255 -5.68 5.13 -22.21
N LYS A 256 -6.05 3.96 -22.75
CA LYS A 256 -6.96 3.82 -23.90
C LYS A 256 -8.41 4.13 -23.58
N THR A 257 -8.86 3.93 -22.34
CA THR A 257 -10.26 4.17 -21.93
C THR A 257 -10.65 5.66 -21.83
N GLY A 258 -9.68 6.58 -21.92
CA GLY A 258 -9.97 8.02 -22.04
C GLY A 258 -10.50 8.70 -20.78
N GLN A 259 -10.40 8.08 -19.61
CA GLN A 259 -10.84 8.65 -18.33
C GLN A 259 -9.96 9.84 -17.88
N SER A 260 -10.46 10.60 -16.90
CA SER A 260 -9.89 11.87 -16.39
C SER A 260 -8.41 11.80 -15.95
N ASN A 261 -7.92 10.61 -15.58
CA ASN A 261 -6.54 10.38 -15.12
C ASN A 261 -5.58 9.82 -16.20
N ASN A 262 -5.91 9.92 -17.49
CA ASN A 262 -5.15 9.31 -18.59
C ASN A 262 -3.64 9.68 -18.58
N GLN A 263 -3.28 10.88 -18.14
CA GLN A 263 -1.87 11.30 -18.11
C GLN A 263 -1.02 10.50 -17.13
N ILE A 264 -1.53 10.23 -15.92
CA ILE A 264 -0.81 9.45 -14.89
C ILE A 264 -0.51 8.04 -15.40
N TYR A 265 -1.48 7.39 -16.04
CA TYR A 265 -1.28 6.03 -16.58
C TYR A 265 -0.31 6.01 -17.76
N LYS A 266 -0.40 6.98 -18.67
CA LYS A 266 0.57 7.10 -19.78
C LYS A 266 1.97 7.34 -19.26
N GLN A 267 2.11 8.18 -18.24
CA GLN A 267 3.42 8.48 -17.67
C GLN A 267 3.99 7.24 -16.98
N ALA A 268 3.24 6.62 -16.05
CA ALA A 268 3.64 5.39 -15.39
C ALA A 268 4.00 4.28 -16.40
N GLN A 269 3.21 4.10 -17.46
CA GLN A 269 3.50 3.15 -18.52
C GLN A 269 4.86 3.41 -19.18
N ARG A 270 5.10 4.63 -19.65
CA ARG A 270 6.38 4.98 -20.28
C ARG A 270 7.54 4.74 -19.34
N THR A 271 7.41 5.17 -18.10
CA THR A 271 8.48 5.11 -17.11
C THR A 271 8.82 3.67 -16.73
N PHE A 272 7.83 2.81 -16.48
CA PHE A 272 8.09 1.39 -16.19
C PHE A 272 8.63 0.63 -17.41
N VAL A 273 8.19 0.96 -18.64
CA VAL A 273 8.78 0.39 -19.86
C VAL A 273 10.26 0.74 -19.97
N GLN A 274 10.59 2.03 -19.84
CA GLN A 274 11.98 2.49 -19.89
C GLN A 274 12.84 1.82 -18.79
N CYS A 275 12.30 1.68 -17.58
CA CYS A 275 12.98 1.03 -16.48
C CYS A 275 13.27 -0.45 -16.77
N LEU A 276 12.28 -1.21 -17.24
CA LEU A 276 12.49 -2.60 -17.64
C LEU A 276 13.46 -2.72 -18.83
N ASP A 277 13.35 -1.85 -19.83
CA ASP A 277 14.27 -1.86 -20.97
C ASP A 277 15.73 -1.64 -20.52
N GLN A 278 15.98 -0.74 -19.58
CA GLN A 278 17.32 -0.54 -19.03
C GLN A 278 17.82 -1.79 -18.28
N ILE A 279 16.98 -2.40 -17.44
CA ILE A 279 17.32 -3.61 -16.66
C ILE A 279 17.59 -4.80 -17.58
N LEU A 280 16.77 -4.99 -18.62
CA LEU A 280 16.89 -6.10 -19.57
C LEU A 280 18.09 -5.91 -20.52
N ASN A 281 18.27 -4.71 -21.09
CA ASN A 281 19.34 -4.47 -22.06
C ASN A 281 20.73 -4.42 -21.41
N ARG A 282 20.86 -4.01 -20.14
CA ARG A 282 22.14 -4.13 -19.39
C ARG A 282 22.54 -5.58 -19.20
N SER A 283 21.60 -6.46 -18.87
CA SER A 283 21.88 -7.89 -18.73
C SER A 283 22.32 -8.56 -20.04
N ALA A 284 21.98 -7.98 -21.20
CA ALA A 284 22.43 -8.43 -22.51
C ALA A 284 23.82 -7.88 -22.93
N GLY A 285 24.34 -6.88 -22.21
CA GLY A 285 25.49 -6.06 -22.60
C GLY A 285 26.86 -6.47 -22.06
N LEU A 286 27.09 -7.72 -21.64
CA LEU A 286 28.41 -8.19 -21.18
C LEU A 286 29.16 -9.00 -22.26
N PRO A 287 29.96 -8.37 -23.15
CA PRO A 287 31.24 -8.91 -23.56
C PRO A 287 32.29 -8.51 -22.50
N GLY A 288 33.00 -9.49 -21.95
CA GLY A 288 33.95 -9.28 -20.87
C GLY A 288 34.99 -8.19 -21.15
N SER A 289 35.19 -7.30 -20.18
CA SER A 289 36.43 -6.53 -20.07
C SER A 289 36.66 -6.07 -18.63
N SER A 290 37.63 -6.73 -18.00
CA SER A 290 38.70 -6.23 -17.14
C SER A 290 38.41 -5.14 -16.11
N GLY A 291 38.71 -5.50 -14.86
CA GLY A 291 38.52 -4.67 -13.68
C GLY A 291 39.33 -3.38 -13.64
N HIS A 292 38.71 -2.40 -12.99
CA HIS A 292 39.40 -1.27 -12.36
C HIS A 292 38.82 -1.11 -10.96
N GLN A 293 39.57 -1.54 -9.95
CA GLN A 293 39.32 -1.18 -8.56
C GLN A 293 39.66 0.30 -8.39
N ILE A 294 38.69 1.13 -8.02
CA ILE A 294 38.96 2.44 -7.43
C ILE A 294 38.68 2.33 -5.94
N ARG A 295 39.76 2.42 -5.17
CA ARG A 295 39.81 2.53 -3.72
C ARG A 295 39.50 3.98 -3.35
N GLY A 296 38.39 4.21 -2.63
CA GLY A 296 38.04 5.50 -2.05
C GLY A 296 37.53 5.31 -0.62
N THR A 297 38.31 5.77 0.35
CA THR A 297 37.98 5.81 1.78
C THR A 297 37.08 7.02 2.04
N HIS A 298 35.83 6.80 2.47
CA HIS A 298 35.01 7.86 3.04
C HIS A 298 34.42 7.40 4.38
N SER A 299 34.58 8.28 5.38
CA SER A 299 34.13 8.15 6.76
C SER A 299 32.61 8.22 6.83
N GLU A 300 31.97 7.18 7.38
CA GLU A 300 30.53 7.11 7.60
C GLU A 300 30.09 8.03 8.75
N GLY A 301 29.17 8.94 8.47
CA GLY A 301 28.32 9.64 9.45
C GLY A 301 26.92 9.01 9.47
N PRO A 302 26.10 9.23 10.51
CA PRO A 302 24.91 8.43 10.74
C PRO A 302 23.73 8.84 9.84
N LEU A 303 23.12 7.84 9.19
CA LEU A 303 21.80 7.84 8.54
C LEU A 303 21.62 8.75 7.30
N SER A 304 22.45 8.55 6.27
CA SER A 304 22.16 9.03 4.91
C SER A 304 21.75 7.85 4.01
N TRP A 305 20.60 7.97 3.34
CA TRP A 305 20.11 7.03 2.32
C TRP A 305 20.73 7.25 0.92
N ASP A 306 21.90 7.90 0.84
CA ASP A 306 22.65 8.25 -0.39
C ASP A 306 22.62 7.21 -1.54
N PRO A 307 22.71 5.88 -1.29
CA PRO A 307 22.72 4.88 -2.36
C PRO A 307 21.37 4.73 -3.10
N LEU A 308 20.24 5.04 -2.44
CA LEU A 308 18.90 5.00 -3.05
C LEU A 308 18.75 6.12 -4.08
N ASP A 309 19.14 7.34 -3.70
CA ASP A 309 18.98 8.53 -4.54
C ASP A 309 19.83 8.43 -5.81
N HIS A 310 21.04 7.89 -5.70
CA HIS A 310 21.88 7.59 -6.85
C HIS A 310 21.24 6.54 -7.79
N CYS A 311 20.64 5.48 -7.24
CA CYS A 311 19.99 4.46 -8.06
C CYS A 311 18.70 4.96 -8.72
N LEU A 312 17.93 5.82 -8.03
CA LEU A 312 16.73 6.44 -8.58
C LEU A 312 17.07 7.42 -9.72
N ALA A 313 18.09 8.26 -9.53
CA ALA A 313 18.58 9.16 -10.57
C ALA A 313 19.13 8.41 -11.80
N GLU A 314 19.78 7.26 -11.59
CA GLU A 314 20.24 6.41 -12.69
C GLU A 314 19.11 5.68 -13.42
N LEU A 315 18.05 5.27 -12.72
CA LEU A 315 16.90 4.58 -13.30
C LEU A 315 15.95 5.52 -14.05
N TYR A 316 15.80 6.76 -13.58
CA TYR A 316 14.84 7.74 -14.09
C TYR A 316 15.47 9.08 -14.53
N PRO A 317 16.55 9.10 -15.33
CA PRO A 317 17.33 10.32 -15.59
C PRO A 317 16.59 11.39 -16.43
N GLU A 318 15.51 11.03 -17.13
CA GLU A 318 14.81 11.89 -18.10
C GLU A 318 13.35 12.22 -17.68
N ASP A 319 12.97 11.93 -16.43
CA ASP A 319 11.61 12.18 -15.95
C ASP A 319 11.61 12.82 -14.54
N PRO A 320 11.76 14.14 -14.45
CA PRO A 320 11.78 14.86 -13.17
C PRO A 320 10.43 14.82 -12.46
N GLU A 321 9.31 14.68 -13.18
CA GLU A 321 7.99 14.56 -12.57
C GLU A 321 7.84 13.20 -11.89
N TRP A 322 8.30 12.13 -12.54
CA TRP A 322 8.31 10.80 -11.93
C TRP A 322 9.35 10.68 -10.82
N SER A 323 10.52 11.29 -10.96
CA SER A 323 11.53 11.31 -9.90
C SER A 323 11.03 12.05 -8.67
N ALA A 324 10.40 13.23 -8.83
CA ALA A 324 9.74 13.93 -7.74
C ALA A 324 8.57 13.12 -7.14
N TRP A 325 7.82 12.41 -7.97
CA TRP A 325 6.78 11.48 -7.51
C TRP A 325 7.39 10.28 -6.75
N LEU A 326 8.52 9.74 -7.18
CA LEU A 326 9.25 8.71 -6.43
C LEU A 326 9.90 9.24 -5.17
N GLU A 327 10.34 10.49 -5.14
CA GLU A 327 10.83 11.18 -3.95
C GLU A 327 9.74 11.28 -2.88
N THR A 328 8.49 11.49 -3.30
CA THR A 328 7.35 11.41 -2.36
C THR A 328 7.18 10.02 -1.74
N PHE A 329 7.64 8.96 -2.40
CA PHE A 329 7.72 7.63 -1.78
C PHE A 329 9.06 7.37 -1.12
N SER A 330 10.17 7.99 -1.55
CA SER A 330 11.53 7.77 -1.03
C SER A 330 11.70 8.32 0.39
N MET A 331 10.81 9.23 0.81
CA MET A 331 10.81 9.89 2.12
C MET A 331 12.16 10.53 2.41
N GLN A 332 12.23 11.77 1.95
CA GLN A 332 13.31 12.72 2.21
C GLN A 332 13.70 12.68 3.69
N VAL A 333 14.95 12.29 3.95
CA VAL A 333 15.68 12.77 5.13
C VAL A 333 16.59 13.87 4.59
N GLU A 334 16.18 15.13 4.79
CA GLU A 334 17.08 16.28 4.65
C GLU A 334 18.21 16.24 5.70
#